data_AF-A0A538LE90-F1
#
_entry.id   AF-A0A538LE90-F1
#
_cell.length_a   1.000
_cell.length_b   1.000
_cell.length_c   1.000
_cell.angle_alpha   90.00
_cell.angle_beta   90.00
_cell.angle_gamma   90.00
#
_symmetry.space_group_name_H-M   'P 1'
#
loop_
_entity.id
_entity.type
_entity.pdbx_description
1 polymer ?
#
loop_
_entity_poly.entity_id
_entity_poly.type
_entity_poly.pdbx_seq_one_letter_code
_entity_poly.pdbx_strand_id
1 'polypeptide(L)'
;MEGRFRVQERVNGTRQVICATGFRRGFRHDPLLTRLVEEHDLETADGWIVLDDDASVPGLTDAKRTLALAGVAAHWAFPAADTLAGARYVAHGFLRKVAACRTR
;
A
#
# COMPACT_ATOMS: atom_id res chain seq x y z
N MET A 1 -4.15 33.97 14.26
CA MET A 1 -4.00 33.04 13.12
C MET A 1 -5.35 32.40 12.87
N GLU A 2 -6.07 32.77 11.82
CA GLU A 2 -7.33 32.11 11.43
C GLU A 2 -6.97 30.84 10.64
N GLY A 3 -7.32 29.67 11.18
CA GLY A 3 -7.11 28.38 10.52
C GLY A 3 -8.12 28.17 9.38
N ARG A 4 -7.75 27.32 8.40
CA ARG A 4 -8.53 26.99 7.19
C ARG A 4 -9.94 26.46 7.45
N PHE A 5 -10.24 26.02 8.67
CA PHE A 5 -11.52 25.43 9.06
C PHE A 5 -12.14 26.21 10.21
N ARG A 6 -13.40 26.63 10.05
CA ARG A 6 -14.22 27.20 11.13
C ARG A 6 -14.95 26.08 11.85
N VAL A 7 -14.52 25.79 13.08
CA VAL A 7 -15.19 24.83 13.97
C VAL A 7 -16.37 25.56 14.63
N GLN A 8 -17.58 25.02 14.50
CA GLN A 8 -18.73 25.55 15.24
C GLN A 8 -18.84 24.84 16.60
N GLU A 9 -19.09 25.61 17.66
CA GLU A 9 -19.27 25.07 19.02
C GLU A 9 -20.58 24.29 19.19
N ARG A 10 -21.51 24.39 18.22
CA ARG A 10 -22.82 23.74 18.27
C ARG A 10 -23.16 23.10 16.94
N VAL A 11 -23.97 22.03 16.99
CA VAL A 11 -24.50 21.36 15.81
C VAL A 11 -25.44 22.33 15.09
N ASN A 12 -25.14 22.64 13.82
CA ASN A 12 -25.81 23.69 13.06
C ASN A 12 -27.14 23.26 12.39
N GLY A 13 -27.67 22.10 12.77
CA GLY A 13 -28.94 21.56 12.24
C GLY A 13 -28.91 21.11 10.77
N THR A 14 -27.76 21.17 10.09
CA THR A 14 -27.66 20.74 8.69
C THR A 14 -27.79 19.23 8.58
N ARG A 15 -28.61 18.73 7.65
CA ARG A 15 -28.62 17.30 7.29
C ARG A 15 -27.36 17.02 6.48
N GLN A 16 -26.44 16.24 7.04
CA GLN A 16 -25.19 15.87 6.39
C GLN A 16 -25.17 14.38 6.09
N VAL A 17 -24.63 14.02 4.93
CA VAL A 17 -24.31 12.63 4.59
C VAL A 17 -22.80 12.50 4.63
N ILE A 18 -22.31 11.59 5.48
CA ILE A 18 -20.88 11.28 5.60
C ILE A 18 -20.65 9.91 4.94
N CYS A 19 -19.90 9.90 3.84
CA CYS A 19 -19.52 8.66 3.16
C CYS A 19 -18.16 8.17 3.68
N ALA A 20 -18.16 7.52 4.85
CA ALA A 20 -16.98 6.92 5.47
C ALA A 20 -16.76 5.46 5.03
N THR A 21 -16.78 5.20 3.72
CA THR A 21 -16.83 3.83 3.15
C THR A 21 -15.48 3.12 3.07
N GLY A 22 -14.43 3.68 3.68
CA GLY A 22 -13.09 3.10 3.68
C GLY A 22 -12.39 3.17 2.32
N PHE A 23 -11.46 2.22 2.10
CA PHE A 23 -10.60 2.16 0.92
C PHE A 23 -10.89 0.93 0.09
N ARG A 24 -10.69 1.04 -1.22
CA ARG A 24 -10.70 -0.09 -2.14
C ARG A 24 -9.42 -0.90 -1.95
N ARG A 25 -9.57 -2.22 -1.74
CA ARG A 25 -8.48 -3.15 -1.44
C ARG A 25 -8.06 -3.95 -2.67
N GLY A 26 -6.85 -4.49 -2.64
CA GLY A 26 -6.31 -5.27 -3.75
C GLY A 26 -5.77 -4.41 -4.90
N PHE A 27 -5.08 -5.04 -5.85
CA PHE A 27 -4.28 -4.34 -6.85
C PHE A 27 -5.12 -3.75 -8.00
N ARG A 28 -6.30 -4.32 -8.29
CA ARG A 28 -7.13 -4.00 -9.47
C ARG A 28 -7.69 -2.56 -9.47
N HIS A 29 -7.59 -1.86 -8.35
CA HIS A 29 -8.03 -0.47 -8.24
C HIS A 29 -6.90 0.53 -8.45
N ASP A 30 -5.67 0.05 -8.62
CA ASP A 30 -4.50 0.83 -8.98
C ASP A 30 -4.08 0.48 -10.42
N PRO A 31 -4.15 1.43 -11.37
CA PRO A 31 -3.80 1.16 -12.77
C PRO A 31 -2.35 0.72 -12.98
N LEU A 32 -1.41 1.21 -12.16
CA LEU A 32 -0.02 0.81 -12.25
C LEU A 32 0.16 -0.64 -11.77
N LEU A 33 -0.43 -1.00 -10.64
CA LEU A 33 -0.34 -2.38 -10.14
C LEU A 33 -1.06 -3.36 -11.06
N THR A 34 -2.21 -2.98 -11.63
CA THR A 34 -2.93 -3.79 -12.62
C THR A 34 -2.05 -4.07 -13.82
N ARG A 35 -1.44 -3.02 -14.38
CA ARG A 35 -0.52 -3.14 -15.51
C ARG A 35 0.71 -4.00 -15.18
N LEU A 36 1.30 -3.85 -13.99
CA LEU A 36 2.45 -4.66 -13.57
C LEU A 36 2.08 -6.15 -13.49
N VAL A 37 0.90 -6.48 -12.97
CA VAL A 37 0.41 -7.87 -12.92
C VAL A 37 0.26 -8.42 -14.33
N GLU A 38 -0.37 -7.67 -15.23
CA GLU A 38 -0.61 -8.09 -16.61
C GLU A 38 0.68 -8.22 -17.43
N GLU A 39 1.60 -7.26 -17.34
CA GLU A 39 2.82 -7.22 -18.16
C GLU A 39 3.89 -8.21 -17.67
N HIS A 40 3.88 -8.56 -16.39
CA HIS A 40 4.89 -9.43 -15.78
C HIS A 40 4.35 -10.78 -15.29
N ASP A 41 3.07 -11.08 -15.59
CA ASP A 41 2.38 -12.31 -15.16
C ASP A 41 2.59 -12.60 -13.66
N LEU A 42 2.37 -11.56 -12.83
CA LEU A 42 2.64 -11.67 -11.41
C LEU A 42 1.66 -12.64 -10.75
N GLU A 43 2.16 -13.43 -9.82
CA GLU A 43 1.32 -14.34 -9.04
C GLU A 43 0.31 -13.55 -8.19
N THR A 44 -0.95 -13.98 -8.28
CA THR A 44 -2.05 -13.37 -7.53
C THR A 44 -2.92 -14.42 -6.85
N ALA A 45 -3.48 -14.06 -5.69
CA ALA A 45 -4.42 -14.87 -4.93
C ALA A 45 -5.57 -13.98 -4.47
N ASP A 46 -6.82 -14.36 -4.78
CA ASP A 46 -8.03 -13.66 -4.34
C ASP A 46 -8.03 -12.12 -4.54
N GLY A 47 -7.44 -11.65 -5.65
CA GLY A 47 -7.35 -10.22 -5.97
C GLY A 47 -6.18 -9.48 -5.31
N TRP A 48 -5.24 -10.20 -4.72
CA TRP A 48 -4.01 -9.71 -4.12
C TRP A 48 -2.78 -10.16 -4.91
N ILE A 49 -1.74 -9.33 -4.92
CA ILE A 49 -0.42 -9.75 -5.40
C ILE A 49 0.24 -10.57 -4.28
N VAL A 50 0.81 -11.72 -4.63
CA VAL A 50 1.57 -12.55 -3.68
C VAL A 50 2.88 -11.84 -3.31
N LEU A 51 3.21 -11.87 -2.02
CA LEU A 51 4.34 -11.16 -1.41
C LEU A 51 5.16 -12.14 -0.57
N ASP A 52 6.47 -11.92 -0.53
CA ASP A 52 7.35 -12.53 0.46
C ASP A 52 7.12 -11.91 1.86
N ASP A 53 7.69 -12.55 2.89
CA ASP A 53 7.62 -12.10 4.29
C ASP A 53 8.15 -10.69 4.54
N ASP A 54 8.95 -10.14 3.63
CA ASP A 54 9.47 -8.78 3.69
C ASP A 54 8.69 -7.77 2.82
N ALA A 55 7.49 -8.19 2.37
CA ALA A 55 6.59 -7.48 1.49
C ALA A 55 7.14 -7.21 0.08
N SER A 56 8.21 -7.90 -0.33
CA SER A 56 8.68 -7.88 -1.71
C SER A 56 7.79 -8.71 -2.63
N VAL A 57 7.72 -8.33 -3.90
CA VAL A 57 6.99 -9.03 -4.97
C VAL A 57 7.96 -10.02 -5.62
N PRO A 58 7.80 -11.35 -5.45
CA PRO A 58 8.77 -12.33 -5.91
C PRO A 58 9.05 -12.25 -7.42
N GLY A 59 8.00 -12.09 -8.24
CA GLY A 59 8.13 -11.99 -9.71
C GLY A 59 8.91 -10.75 -10.20
N LEU A 60 9.13 -9.75 -9.35
CA LEU A 60 9.85 -8.52 -9.66
C LEU A 60 11.01 -8.23 -8.70
N THR A 61 11.42 -9.24 -7.92
CA THR A 61 12.51 -9.13 -6.97
C THR A 61 13.57 -10.19 -7.24
N ASP A 62 14.76 -9.76 -7.59
CA ASP A 62 15.92 -10.60 -7.87
C ASP A 62 17.22 -9.93 -7.41
N ALA A 63 18.38 -10.47 -7.82
CA ALA A 63 19.68 -9.96 -7.41
C ALA A 63 20.04 -8.57 -8.00
N LYS A 64 19.24 -8.02 -8.91
CA LYS A 64 19.48 -6.76 -9.62
C LYS A 64 18.38 -5.71 -9.40
N ARG A 65 17.16 -6.15 -9.07
CA ARG A 65 16.00 -5.27 -8.90
C ARG A 65 15.13 -5.76 -7.76
N THR A 66 14.36 -4.84 -7.19
CA THR A 66 13.43 -5.15 -6.10
C THR A 66 12.19 -4.28 -6.22
N LEU A 67 11.03 -4.89 -5.95
CA LEU A 67 9.76 -4.20 -5.79
C LEU A 67 9.16 -4.67 -4.47
N ALA A 68 8.71 -3.74 -3.63
CA ALA A 68 7.96 -4.04 -2.42
C ALA A 68 6.65 -3.25 -2.39
N LEU A 69 5.61 -3.83 -1.81
CA LEU A 69 4.30 -3.19 -1.68
C LEU A 69 4.01 -2.81 -0.23
N ALA A 70 3.51 -1.61 -0.04
CA ALA A 70 2.92 -1.13 1.21
C ALA A 70 1.50 -0.63 0.95
N GLY A 71 0.79 -0.24 2.00
CA GLY A 71 -0.55 0.34 1.86
C GLY A 71 -1.65 -0.71 1.74
N VAL A 72 -2.80 -0.25 1.24
CA VAL A 72 -4.01 -1.06 1.07
C VAL A 72 -3.85 -2.26 0.13
N ALA A 73 -2.80 -2.27 -0.70
CA ALA A 73 -2.46 -3.38 -1.59
C ALA A 73 -1.70 -4.52 -0.88
N ALA A 74 -1.05 -4.23 0.26
CA ALA A 74 -0.31 -5.21 1.07
C ALA A 74 -1.06 -5.61 2.35
N HIS A 75 -2.32 -5.20 2.48
CA HIS A 75 -3.13 -5.36 3.70
C HIS A 75 -3.36 -6.84 4.07
N TRP A 76 -3.31 -7.76 3.11
CA TRP A 76 -3.43 -9.19 3.37
C TRP A 76 -2.17 -9.77 4.05
N ALA A 77 -0.99 -9.22 3.78
CA ALA A 77 0.27 -9.65 4.37
C ALA A 77 0.51 -9.05 5.77
N PHE A 78 0.01 -7.83 5.99
CA PHE A 78 0.05 -7.19 7.31
C PHE A 78 -1.22 -6.35 7.56
N PRO A 79 -2.03 -6.65 8.60
CA PRO A 79 -3.28 -5.94 8.90
C PRO A 79 -3.16 -4.43 9.18
N ALA A 80 -1.94 -3.89 9.29
CA ALA A 80 -1.72 -2.45 9.43
C ALA A 80 -0.80 -1.91 8.32
N ALA A 81 -0.74 -2.59 7.16
CA ALA A 81 0.08 -2.19 6.01
C ALA A 81 -0.26 -0.79 5.47
N ASP A 82 -1.50 -0.32 5.67
CA ASP A 82 -2.00 1.00 5.31
C ASP A 82 -1.75 2.09 6.35
N THR A 83 -1.02 1.77 7.41
CA THR A 83 -0.61 2.73 8.45
C THR A 83 0.85 3.16 8.27
N LEU A 84 1.25 4.22 8.99
CA LEU A 84 2.67 4.61 9.10
C LEU A 84 3.55 3.49 9.66
N ALA A 85 3.01 2.66 10.56
CA ALA A 85 3.74 1.52 11.10
C ALA A 85 3.97 0.44 10.03
N GLY A 86 2.96 0.17 9.20
CA GLY A 86 3.08 -0.72 8.05
C GLY A 86 4.08 -0.20 7.02
N ALA A 87 4.02 1.08 6.68
CA ALA A 87 5.00 1.71 5.78
C ALA A 87 6.43 1.56 6.32
N ARG A 88 6.63 1.78 7.62
CA ARG A 88 7.94 1.58 8.28
C ARG A 88 8.41 0.12 8.25
N TYR A 89 7.49 -0.82 8.49
CA TYR A 89 7.79 -2.25 8.45
C TYR A 89 8.31 -2.66 7.06
N VAL A 90 7.56 -2.31 6.00
CA VAL A 90 7.94 -2.58 4.61
C VAL A 90 9.26 -1.90 4.26
N ALA A 91 9.46 -0.63 4.66
CA ALA A 91 10.69 0.10 4.40
C ALA A 91 11.92 -0.57 5.01
N HIS A 92 11.83 -1.15 6.21
CA HIS A 92 12.93 -1.91 6.80
C HIS A 92 13.22 -3.20 6.03
N GLY A 93 12.19 -3.92 5.57
CA GLY A 93 12.36 -5.10 4.70
C GLY A 93 13.05 -4.75 3.40
N PHE A 94 12.54 -3.72 2.72
CA PHE A 94 13.09 -3.18 1.49
C PHE A 94 14.55 -2.75 1.63
N LEU A 95 14.91 -2.03 2.71
CA LEU A 95 16.28 -1.60 2.97
C LEU A 95 17.25 -2.79 3.09
N ARG A 96 16.84 -3.89 3.75
CA ARG A 96 17.67 -5.10 3.84
C ARG A 96 17.92 -5.72 2.46
N LYS A 97 16.90 -5.78 1.61
CA LYS A 97 17.03 -6.28 0.23
C LYS A 97 17.93 -5.38 -0.61
N VAL A 98 17.75 -4.06 -0.55
CA VAL A 98 18.62 -3.10 -1.27
C VAL A 98 20.07 -3.22 -0.82
N ALA A 99 20.33 -3.33 0.49
CA ALA A 99 21.70 -3.52 1.00
C ALA A 99 22.33 -4.85 0.57
N ALA A 100 21.52 -5.90 0.37
CA ALA A 100 21.96 -7.19 -0.16
C ALA A 100 22.10 -7.19 -1.70
N CYS A 101 21.43 -6.26 -2.39
CA CYS A 101 21.46 -6.11 -3.83
C CYS A 101 22.81 -5.54 -4.24
N ARG A 102 23.58 -6.26 -5.06
CA ARG A 102 24.86 -5.78 -5.59
C ARG A 102 24.61 -4.79 -6.73
N THR A 103 24.12 -3.60 -6.40
CA THR A 103 24.14 -2.49 -7.35
C THR A 103 25.60 -2.04 -7.49
N ARG A 104 26.19 -2.33 -8.66
CA ARG A 104 27.47 -1.75 -9.08
C ARG A 104 27.29 -0.29 -9.49
#